data_AF-A0A838FMK4-F1
#
_entry.id   AF-A0A838FMK4-F1
#
_cell.length_a   1.000
_cell.length_b   1.000
_cell.length_c   1.000
_cell.angle_alpha   90.00
_cell.angle_beta   90.00
_cell.angle_gamma   90.00
#
_symmetry.space_group_name_H-M   'P 1'
#
loop_
_entity.id
_entity.type
_entity.pdbx_description
1 polymer ?
#
loop_
_entity_poly.entity_id
_entity_poly.type
_entity_poly.pdbx_seq_one_letter_code
_entity_poly.pdbx_strand_id
1 'polypeptide(L)'
;MRSGKSGDQSGSRTLAGASEYPKLMRVAFVVQRCGTEVNGGAEAHCLQIAQRMSAHWQTEVLTTCALDYMTWENHYPPGPQMLGGTTIRRFAVDRPRDVESFNRLSGELHARLESSTIEEQENWMRAQGPISSPLLDYLISEQQGYDAFVFFGYLYATTHFGLPLVQEKALLAPLAHDEWPIYFRMWDDFFARPRRFIFNTRAERQFLRRRFPQLSLDGPVVGVGIEPPARVQPQAFARKYGLRDPFLLYVGRIDASKGCAEMFEWFVRFRSTTRAPRKLVLIGSEVLPVPFHDDIIYLGFVEEAEKWNAMAACDWLLVPSPHESLSMVLLETWAVGRPAIVNAQAEVLK
;
A
#
# COMPACT_ATOMS: atom_id res chain seq x y z
N MET A 1 -78.70 -39.29 13.93
CA MET A 1 -78.57 -38.10 13.06
C MET A 1 -77.10 -37.91 12.72
N ARG A 2 -76.76 -38.09 11.42
CA ARG A 2 -75.59 -37.65 10.61
C ARG A 2 -74.19 -37.60 11.28
N SER A 3 -73.25 -38.53 11.02
CA SER A 3 -72.36 -38.72 9.83
C SER A 3 -71.35 -37.56 9.62
N GLY A 4 -70.03 -37.72 9.48
CA GLY A 4 -69.15 -38.89 9.24
C GLY A 4 -67.65 -38.52 9.50
N LYS A 5 -66.77 -39.54 9.65
CA LYS A 5 -65.58 -39.89 8.79
C LYS A 5 -64.55 -38.74 8.60
N SER A 6 -63.21 -38.87 8.70
CA SER A 6 -62.27 -40.00 8.52
C SER A 6 -60.81 -39.47 8.56
N GLY A 7 -59.82 -40.33 8.83
CA GLY A 7 -58.42 -40.27 8.33
C GLY A 7 -57.48 -39.32 9.07
N ASP A 8 -56.41 -39.80 9.74
CA ASP A 8 -55.15 -40.40 9.25
C ASP A 8 -54.06 -39.36 8.91
N GLN A 9 -52.81 -39.74 9.26
CA GLN A 9 -51.51 -39.25 8.78
C GLN A 9 -50.79 -38.07 9.47
N SER A 10 -49.64 -38.45 10.03
CA SER A 10 -48.32 -37.83 9.89
C SER A 10 -48.19 -36.30 9.96
N GLY A 11 -47.65 -35.83 11.08
CA GLY A 11 -47.00 -34.53 11.18
C GLY A 11 -45.55 -34.70 11.59
N SER A 12 -44.67 -35.00 10.64
CA SER A 12 -43.23 -34.83 10.78
C SER A 12 -42.93 -33.37 11.11
N ARG A 13 -42.67 -33.04 12.38
CA ARG A 13 -42.03 -31.78 12.74
C ARG A 13 -40.53 -31.95 12.58
N THR A 14 -40.07 -31.80 11.35
CA THR A 14 -38.66 -31.55 11.07
C THR A 14 -38.33 -30.18 11.66
N LEU A 15 -37.62 -30.16 12.79
CA LEU A 15 -37.02 -28.95 13.36
C LEU A 15 -35.93 -28.49 12.38
N ALA A 16 -36.30 -27.62 11.44
CA ALA A 16 -35.34 -26.83 10.69
C ALA A 16 -34.78 -25.76 11.62
N GLY A 17 -33.76 -26.12 12.39
CA GLY A 17 -32.86 -25.15 13.00
C GLY A 17 -31.94 -24.62 11.91
N ALA A 18 -32.38 -23.58 11.19
CA ALA A 18 -31.44 -22.75 10.45
C ALA A 18 -30.51 -22.12 11.48
N SER A 19 -29.23 -22.47 11.42
CA SER A 19 -28.19 -21.94 12.27
C SER A 19 -28.05 -20.43 12.02
N GLU A 20 -28.62 -19.59 12.88
CA GLU A 20 -28.47 -18.13 12.88
C GLU A 20 -27.06 -17.72 13.38
N TYR A 21 -26.01 -18.13 12.66
CA TYR A 21 -24.77 -17.37 12.72
C TYR A 21 -24.95 -16.15 11.81
N PRO A 22 -24.72 -14.91 12.30
CA PRO A 22 -24.80 -13.74 11.45
C PRO A 22 -23.87 -13.95 10.26
N LYS A 23 -24.40 -13.76 9.04
CA LYS A 23 -23.60 -13.83 7.82
C LYS A 23 -22.43 -12.85 7.98
N LEU A 24 -21.21 -13.38 8.04
CA LEU A 24 -19.99 -12.60 8.08
C LEU A 24 -19.99 -11.67 6.87
N MET A 25 -19.82 -10.37 7.09
CA MET A 25 -19.69 -9.40 6.01
C MET A 25 -18.54 -9.81 5.10
N ARG A 26 -18.74 -9.76 3.78
CA ARG A 26 -17.71 -10.06 2.80
C ARG A 26 -17.13 -8.76 2.25
N VAL A 27 -15.85 -8.52 2.52
CA VAL A 27 -15.18 -7.26 2.19
C VAL A 27 -13.98 -7.54 1.29
N ALA A 28 -13.95 -6.86 0.15
CA ALA A 28 -12.80 -6.86 -0.75
C ALA A 28 -11.86 -5.70 -0.43
N PHE A 29 -10.56 -5.98 -0.37
CA PHE A 29 -9.50 -4.99 -0.30
C PHE A 29 -8.81 -4.94 -1.65
N VAL A 30 -8.73 -3.77 -2.28
CA VAL A 30 -8.20 -3.63 -3.64
C VAL A 30 -6.89 -2.86 -3.60
N VAL A 31 -5.83 -3.46 -4.16
CA VAL A 31 -4.49 -2.87 -4.23
C VAL A 31 -3.75 -3.36 -5.47
N GLN A 32 -2.87 -2.56 -6.04
CA GLN A 32 -2.23 -2.81 -7.34
C GLN A 32 -1.35 -4.06 -7.38
N ARG A 33 -0.68 -4.41 -6.27
CA ARG A 33 0.11 -5.63 -6.11
C ARG A 33 0.08 -6.07 -4.64
N CYS A 34 0.27 -7.36 -4.37
CA CYS A 34 0.29 -7.88 -3.00
C CYS A 34 1.07 -9.20 -2.90
N GLY A 35 1.99 -9.26 -1.95
CA GLY A 35 2.82 -10.43 -1.67
C GLY A 35 3.80 -10.17 -0.52
N THR A 36 4.39 -11.23 0.02
CA THR A 36 5.38 -11.15 1.13
C THR A 36 6.67 -10.45 0.72
N GLU A 37 6.98 -10.45 -0.59
CA GLU A 37 8.17 -9.82 -1.16
C GLU A 37 7.92 -8.36 -1.58
N VAL A 38 6.72 -7.83 -1.36
CA VAL A 38 6.35 -6.47 -1.75
C VAL A 38 6.73 -5.47 -0.65
N ASN A 39 7.67 -4.58 -0.96
CA ASN A 39 8.21 -3.56 -0.03
C ASN A 39 7.48 -2.20 -0.08
N GLY A 40 6.25 -2.16 -0.56
CA GLY A 40 5.47 -0.94 -0.64
C GLY A 40 4.59 -0.74 0.60
N GLY A 41 4.59 0.46 1.17
CA GLY A 41 3.81 0.77 2.38
C GLY A 41 2.30 0.65 2.17
N ALA A 42 1.80 0.98 0.98
CA ALA A 42 0.38 0.84 0.66
C ALA A 42 -0.06 -0.62 0.62
N GLU A 43 0.75 -1.45 -0.02
CA GLU A 43 0.53 -2.88 -0.22
C GLU A 43 0.63 -3.64 1.10
N ALA A 44 1.66 -3.35 1.89
CA ALA A 44 1.82 -3.92 3.23
C ALA A 44 0.68 -3.50 4.15
N HIS A 45 0.28 -2.22 4.15
CA HIS A 45 -0.83 -1.73 4.96
C HIS A 45 -2.14 -2.40 4.58
N CYS A 46 -2.45 -2.49 3.28
CA CYS A 46 -3.64 -3.19 2.77
C CYS A 46 -3.69 -4.65 3.27
N LEU A 47 -2.59 -5.39 3.11
CA LEU A 47 -2.50 -6.79 3.53
C LEU A 47 -2.67 -6.94 5.05
N GLN A 48 -1.99 -6.10 5.85
CA GLN A 48 -2.09 -6.13 7.31
C GLN A 48 -3.53 -5.90 7.79
N ILE A 49 -4.22 -4.91 7.20
CA ILE A 49 -5.63 -4.64 7.56
C ILE A 49 -6.53 -5.81 7.12
N ALA A 50 -6.37 -6.32 5.90
CA ALA A 50 -7.16 -7.47 5.43
C ALA A 50 -6.99 -8.69 6.35
N GLN A 51 -5.76 -9.01 6.75
CA GLN A 51 -5.47 -10.13 7.66
C GLN A 51 -6.05 -9.91 9.06
N ARG A 52 -5.91 -8.71 9.64
CA ARG A 52 -6.52 -8.40 10.95
C ARG A 52 -8.04 -8.51 10.90
N MET A 53 -8.64 -7.99 9.85
CA MET A 53 -10.10 -8.00 9.69
C MET A 53 -10.66 -9.37 9.35
N SER A 54 -9.83 -10.35 8.96
CA SER A 54 -10.27 -11.75 8.74
C SER A 54 -10.84 -12.42 9.99
N ALA A 55 -10.53 -11.90 11.18
CA ALA A 55 -11.15 -12.34 12.44
C ALA A 55 -12.62 -11.88 12.59
N HIS A 56 -13.05 -10.90 11.79
CA HIS A 56 -14.36 -10.25 11.90
C HIS A 56 -15.19 -10.31 10.63
N TRP A 57 -14.55 -10.47 9.46
CA TRP A 57 -15.17 -10.44 8.13
C TRP A 57 -14.61 -11.57 7.26
N GLN A 58 -15.34 -11.93 6.21
CA GLN A 58 -14.77 -12.72 5.13
C GLN A 58 -13.98 -11.77 4.21
N THR A 59 -12.66 -11.78 4.33
CA THR A 59 -11.78 -10.85 3.62
C THR A 59 -11.16 -11.46 2.37
N GLU A 60 -11.05 -10.64 1.33
CA GLU A 60 -10.36 -11.01 0.09
C GLU A 60 -9.57 -9.81 -0.44
N VAL A 61 -8.29 -10.00 -0.75
CA VAL A 61 -7.46 -8.99 -1.40
C VAL A 61 -7.53 -9.22 -2.91
N LEU A 62 -8.08 -8.26 -3.65
CA LEU A 62 -8.11 -8.24 -5.12
C LEU A 62 -6.92 -7.42 -5.61
N THR A 63 -6.04 -8.06 -6.38
CA THR A 63 -4.75 -7.49 -6.79
C THR A 63 -4.31 -8.03 -8.15
N THR A 64 -3.26 -7.47 -8.73
CA THR A 64 -2.67 -8.04 -9.94
C THR A 64 -1.62 -9.12 -9.63
N CYS A 65 -1.18 -9.82 -10.68
CA CYS A 65 -0.05 -10.75 -10.65
C CYS A 65 1.33 -10.05 -10.62
N ALA A 66 1.38 -8.72 -10.61
CA ALA A 66 2.64 -8.00 -10.62
C ALA A 66 3.40 -8.14 -9.30
N LEU A 67 4.73 -8.27 -9.38
CA LEU A 67 5.64 -8.09 -8.25
C LEU A 67 6.34 -6.72 -8.35
N ASP A 68 6.92 -6.42 -9.50
CA ASP A 68 7.67 -5.20 -9.74
C ASP A 68 6.75 -4.00 -10.03
N TYR A 69 7.05 -2.83 -9.46
CA TYR A 69 6.22 -1.62 -9.64
C TYR A 69 6.63 -0.73 -10.81
N MET A 70 7.82 -0.98 -11.38
CA MET A 70 8.31 -0.26 -12.54
C MET A 70 7.66 -0.84 -13.79
N THR A 71 7.68 -2.17 -13.94
CA THR A 71 7.23 -2.86 -15.16
C THR A 71 5.84 -3.47 -15.05
N TRP A 72 5.35 -3.77 -13.84
CA TRP A 72 4.11 -4.55 -13.63
C TRP A 72 4.06 -5.92 -14.30
N GLU A 73 5.22 -6.49 -14.64
CA GLU A 73 5.27 -7.81 -15.26
C GLU A 73 4.60 -8.86 -14.38
N ASN A 74 3.83 -9.74 -15.02
CA ASN A 74 3.18 -10.86 -14.36
C ASN A 74 4.25 -11.80 -13.78
N HIS A 75 4.34 -11.84 -12.46
CA HIS A 75 5.28 -12.67 -11.73
C HIS A 75 4.56 -13.82 -11.01
N TYR A 76 3.46 -13.50 -10.32
CA TYR A 76 2.67 -14.47 -9.60
C TYR A 76 1.68 -15.21 -10.52
N PRO A 77 1.30 -16.46 -10.21
CA PRO A 77 0.21 -17.13 -10.91
C PRO A 77 -1.13 -16.42 -10.65
N PRO A 78 -2.03 -16.35 -11.65
CA PRO A 78 -3.38 -15.83 -11.46
C PRO A 78 -4.24 -16.77 -10.61
N GLY A 79 -5.26 -16.21 -9.98
CA GLY A 79 -6.23 -16.93 -9.15
C GLY A 79 -6.06 -16.69 -7.64
N PRO A 80 -6.89 -17.37 -6.83
CA PRO A 80 -6.88 -17.21 -5.38
C PRO A 80 -5.73 -17.99 -4.72
N GLN A 81 -5.13 -17.40 -3.70
CA GLN A 81 -4.14 -18.00 -2.82
C GLN A 81 -4.41 -17.58 -1.38
N MET A 82 -4.29 -18.50 -0.42
CA MET A 82 -4.40 -18.15 1.00
C MET A 82 -3.08 -17.60 1.53
N LEU A 83 -3.10 -16.46 2.22
CA LEU A 83 -1.94 -15.89 2.91
C LEU A 83 -2.35 -15.24 4.24
N GLY A 84 -1.85 -15.77 5.36
CA GLY A 84 -2.09 -15.20 6.69
C GLY A 84 -3.57 -15.03 7.05
N GLY A 85 -4.41 -16.01 6.68
CA GLY A 85 -5.84 -16.00 6.99
C GLY A 85 -6.73 -15.20 6.03
N THR A 86 -6.16 -14.49 5.05
CA THR A 86 -6.92 -13.82 4.00
C THR A 86 -6.67 -14.47 2.63
N THR A 87 -7.70 -14.50 1.79
CA THR A 87 -7.51 -14.88 0.38
C THR A 87 -6.93 -13.69 -0.38
N ILE A 88 -5.90 -13.93 -1.18
CA ILE A 88 -5.34 -13.00 -2.15
C ILE A 88 -5.69 -13.54 -3.53
N ARG A 89 -6.53 -12.82 -4.27
CA ARG A 89 -6.90 -13.16 -5.65
C ARG A 89 -6.13 -12.28 -6.61
N ARG A 90 -5.32 -12.92 -7.46
CA ARG A 90 -4.47 -12.26 -8.44
C ARG A 90 -5.05 -12.34 -9.84
N PHE A 91 -4.95 -11.24 -10.56
CA PHE A 91 -5.38 -11.12 -11.95
C PHE A 91 -4.19 -10.71 -12.82
N ALA A 92 -4.09 -11.31 -14.00
CA ALA A 92 -3.03 -10.97 -14.93
C ALA A 92 -3.13 -9.50 -15.35
N VAL A 93 -1.99 -8.81 -15.38
CA VAL A 93 -1.83 -7.51 -16.03
C VAL A 93 -1.89 -7.72 -17.54
N ASP A 94 -2.64 -6.88 -18.25
CA ASP A 94 -2.87 -7.02 -19.69
C ASP A 94 -1.58 -6.81 -20.49
N ARG A 95 -0.76 -5.86 -20.04
CA ARG A 95 0.55 -5.54 -20.62
C ARG A 95 1.48 -4.93 -19.57
N PRO A 96 2.77 -5.29 -19.57
CA PRO A 96 3.78 -4.57 -18.81
C PRO A 96 3.82 -3.08 -19.17
N ARG A 97 4.26 -2.25 -18.23
CA ARG A 97 4.58 -0.85 -18.46
C ARG A 97 5.91 -0.75 -19.20
N ASP A 98 5.89 -0.04 -20.33
CA ASP A 98 7.11 0.52 -20.92
C ASP A 98 7.57 1.72 -20.08
N VAL A 99 8.63 1.51 -19.30
CA VAL A 99 9.17 2.51 -18.36
C VAL A 99 9.67 3.77 -19.09
N GLU A 100 10.33 3.62 -20.23
CA GLU A 100 10.89 4.76 -20.97
C GLU A 100 9.78 5.62 -21.56
N SER A 101 8.82 4.99 -22.23
CA SER A 101 7.66 5.68 -22.79
C SER A 101 6.80 6.33 -21.69
N PHE A 102 6.61 5.67 -20.56
CA PHE A 102 5.89 6.23 -19.42
C PHE A 102 6.60 7.44 -18.81
N ASN A 103 7.92 7.40 -18.65
CA ASN A 103 8.70 8.51 -18.11
C ASN A 103 8.65 9.73 -19.04
N ARG A 104 8.76 9.53 -20.36
CA ARG A 104 8.61 10.59 -21.36
C ARG A 104 7.22 11.23 -21.31
N LEU A 105 6.16 10.40 -21.30
CA LEU A 105 4.79 10.90 -21.17
C LEU A 105 4.57 11.66 -19.84
N SER A 106 5.15 11.16 -18.75
CA SER A 106 5.09 11.83 -17.44
C SER A 106 5.76 13.20 -17.47
N GLY A 107 6.94 13.32 -18.10
CA GLY A 107 7.64 14.59 -18.27
C GLY A 107 6.85 15.58 -19.14
N GLU A 108 6.29 15.11 -20.25
CA GLU A 108 5.46 15.92 -21.15
C GLU A 108 4.21 16.45 -20.45
N LEU A 109 3.48 15.60 -19.72
CA LEU A 109 2.26 15.99 -19.02
C LEU A 109 2.53 16.84 -17.79
N HIS A 110 3.59 16.56 -17.04
CA HIS A 110 3.99 17.40 -15.93
C HIS A 110 4.31 18.83 -16.42
N ALA A 111 5.05 18.98 -17.52
CA ALA A 111 5.39 20.28 -18.10
C ALA A 111 4.18 21.08 -18.60
N ARG A 112 3.06 20.41 -18.91
CA ARG A 112 1.86 21.02 -19.48
C ARG A 112 0.60 20.78 -18.63
N LEU A 113 0.80 20.53 -17.34
CA LEU A 113 -0.21 20.05 -16.40
C LEU A 113 -1.56 20.79 -16.53
N GLU A 114 -1.52 22.12 -16.50
CA GLU A 114 -2.72 22.98 -16.58
C GLU A 114 -3.48 22.87 -17.91
N SER A 115 -2.77 22.58 -19.00
CA SER A 115 -3.32 22.52 -20.36
C SER A 115 -3.70 21.10 -20.82
N SER A 116 -3.24 20.07 -20.10
CA SER A 116 -3.54 18.67 -20.43
C SER A 116 -5.05 18.38 -20.35
N THR A 117 -5.54 17.64 -21.33
CA THR A 117 -6.94 17.18 -21.38
C THR A 117 -7.17 16.02 -20.42
N ILE A 118 -8.43 15.78 -20.02
CA ILE A 118 -8.77 14.62 -19.18
C ILE A 118 -8.40 13.32 -19.91
N GLU A 119 -8.61 13.25 -21.22
CA GLU A 119 -8.25 12.08 -22.03
C GLU A 119 -6.74 11.79 -22.00
N GLU A 120 -5.90 12.81 -22.10
CA GLU A 120 -4.44 12.66 -21.96
C GLU A 120 -4.05 12.16 -20.56
N GLN A 121 -4.71 12.68 -19.52
CA GLN A 121 -4.48 12.26 -18.14
C GLN A 121 -4.93 10.82 -17.89
N GLU A 122 -6.07 10.40 -18.44
CA GLU A 122 -6.52 9.01 -18.38
C GLU A 122 -5.62 8.08 -19.18
N ASN A 123 -5.09 8.52 -20.33
CA ASN A 123 -4.08 7.78 -21.09
C ASN A 123 -2.80 7.62 -20.29
N TRP A 124 -2.37 8.66 -19.55
CA TRP A 124 -1.28 8.55 -18.59
C TRP A 124 -1.60 7.57 -17.48
N MET A 125 -2.81 7.56 -16.93
CA MET A 125 -3.22 6.59 -15.91
C MET A 125 -3.19 5.16 -16.44
N ARG A 126 -3.58 4.93 -17.71
CA ARG A 126 -3.46 3.62 -18.37
C ARG A 126 -2.01 3.20 -18.57
N ALA A 127 -1.14 4.14 -18.94
CA ALA A 127 0.30 3.90 -19.06
C ALA A 127 0.97 3.69 -17.69
N GLN A 128 0.49 4.39 -16.65
CA GLN A 128 0.88 4.17 -15.28
C GLN A 128 0.49 2.75 -14.88
N GLY A 129 -0.76 2.34 -15.10
CA GLY A 129 -1.18 0.98 -14.77
C GLY A 129 -1.11 0.67 -13.26
N PRO A 130 -1.05 -0.62 -12.87
CA PRO A 130 -1.23 -1.76 -13.77
C PRO A 130 -2.68 -1.82 -14.29
N ILE A 131 -2.84 -2.01 -15.59
CA ILE A 131 -4.15 -2.27 -16.21
C ILE A 131 -4.37 -3.79 -16.24
N SER A 132 -5.51 -4.23 -15.71
CA SER A 132 -5.90 -5.63 -15.68
C SER A 132 -7.39 -5.71 -16.02
N SER A 133 -7.70 -5.94 -17.29
CA SER A 133 -9.06 -6.23 -17.74
C SER A 133 -9.71 -7.35 -16.93
N PRO A 134 -9.05 -8.50 -16.64
CA PRO A 134 -9.69 -9.55 -15.84
C PRO A 134 -10.02 -9.13 -14.39
N LEU A 135 -9.27 -8.20 -13.78
CA LEU A 135 -9.63 -7.63 -12.47
C LEU A 135 -10.88 -6.76 -12.57
N LEU A 136 -10.94 -5.90 -13.58
CA LEU A 136 -12.08 -5.00 -13.80
C LEU A 136 -13.35 -5.81 -14.13
N ASP A 137 -13.24 -6.83 -14.97
CA ASP A 137 -14.34 -7.76 -15.29
C ASP A 137 -14.85 -8.47 -14.04
N TYR A 138 -13.93 -8.91 -13.17
CA TYR A 138 -14.28 -9.54 -11.90
C TYR A 138 -15.03 -8.59 -10.96
N LEU A 139 -14.61 -7.32 -10.87
CA LEU A 139 -15.33 -6.31 -10.09
C LEU A 139 -16.76 -6.15 -10.62
N ILE A 140 -16.95 -6.11 -11.95
CA ILE A 140 -18.26 -5.97 -12.56
C ILE A 140 -19.14 -7.20 -12.27
N SER A 141 -18.61 -8.41 -12.47
CA SER A 141 -19.40 -9.64 -12.36
C SER A 141 -19.70 -10.05 -10.92
N GLU A 142 -18.75 -9.85 -10.00
CA GLU A 142 -18.84 -10.37 -8.63
C GLU A 142 -19.26 -9.32 -7.59
N GLN A 143 -19.47 -8.06 -7.95
CA GLN A 143 -19.80 -7.00 -6.98
C GLN A 143 -20.99 -7.27 -6.07
N GLN A 144 -21.96 -8.07 -6.52
CA GLN A 144 -23.13 -8.42 -5.70
C GLN A 144 -22.78 -9.38 -4.56
N GLY A 145 -21.68 -10.12 -4.69
CA GLY A 145 -21.17 -11.02 -3.65
C GLY A 145 -20.43 -10.33 -2.51
N TYR A 146 -20.11 -9.05 -2.63
CA TYR A 146 -19.41 -8.27 -1.61
C TYR A 146 -20.33 -7.23 -0.97
N ASP A 147 -20.13 -6.98 0.32
CA ASP A 147 -20.82 -5.93 1.07
C ASP A 147 -20.09 -4.59 0.97
N ALA A 148 -18.76 -4.61 0.84
CA ALA A 148 -17.92 -3.42 0.67
C ALA A 148 -16.63 -3.70 -0.11
N PHE A 149 -16.10 -2.65 -0.74
CA PHE A 149 -14.78 -2.62 -1.37
C PHE A 149 -13.94 -1.50 -0.74
N VAL A 150 -12.73 -1.81 -0.28
CA VAL A 150 -11.78 -0.82 0.25
C VAL A 150 -10.60 -0.72 -0.70
N PHE A 151 -10.49 0.40 -1.41
CA PHE A 151 -9.38 0.68 -2.31
C PHE A 151 -8.23 1.34 -1.54
N PHE A 152 -7.01 0.84 -1.72
CA PHE A 152 -5.80 1.39 -1.12
C PHE A 152 -4.94 2.07 -2.19
N GLY A 153 -4.73 3.38 -2.03
CA GLY A 153 -3.95 4.19 -2.97
C GLY A 153 -4.80 4.72 -4.11
N TYR A 154 -4.83 6.06 -4.28
CA TYR A 154 -5.53 6.70 -5.39
C TYR A 154 -4.77 6.57 -6.73
N LEU A 155 -3.43 6.59 -6.66
CA LEU A 155 -2.52 6.78 -7.80
C LEU A 155 -2.19 5.48 -8.56
N TYR A 156 -3.19 4.68 -8.92
CA TYR A 156 -3.02 3.54 -9.82
C TYR A 156 -4.28 3.24 -10.61
N ALA A 157 -4.09 2.68 -11.80
CA ALA A 157 -5.17 2.32 -12.70
C ALA A 157 -6.19 1.37 -12.07
N THR A 158 -5.73 0.46 -11.21
CA THR A 158 -6.58 -0.47 -10.44
C THR A 158 -7.63 0.27 -9.62
N THR A 159 -7.26 1.39 -8.99
CA THR A 159 -8.18 2.21 -8.19
C THR A 159 -8.98 3.17 -9.07
N HIS A 160 -8.31 3.89 -9.97
CA HIS A 160 -8.96 4.89 -10.82
C HIS A 160 -10.08 4.30 -11.69
N PHE A 161 -9.82 3.16 -12.35
CA PHE A 161 -10.81 2.48 -13.18
C PHE A 161 -11.67 1.47 -12.42
N GLY A 162 -11.18 0.88 -11.33
CA GLY A 162 -11.91 -0.13 -10.57
C GLY A 162 -12.97 0.44 -9.63
N LEU A 163 -12.66 1.52 -8.90
CA LEU A 163 -13.57 2.10 -7.91
C LEU A 163 -14.92 2.53 -8.50
N PRO A 164 -14.99 3.22 -9.66
CA PRO A 164 -16.26 3.61 -10.27
C PRO A 164 -17.20 2.45 -10.59
N LEU A 165 -16.66 1.26 -10.88
CA LEU A 165 -17.45 0.08 -11.24
C LEU A 165 -18.26 -0.47 -10.05
N VAL A 166 -17.84 -0.14 -8.83
CA VAL A 166 -18.41 -0.63 -7.57
C VAL A 166 -18.70 0.52 -6.58
N GLN A 167 -18.89 1.74 -7.09
CA GLN A 167 -18.97 2.97 -6.29
C GLN A 167 -20.00 2.92 -5.15
N GLU A 168 -21.14 2.24 -5.37
CA GLU A 168 -22.21 2.07 -4.36
C GLU A 168 -21.76 1.32 -3.08
N LYS A 169 -20.60 0.66 -3.13
CA LYS A 169 -20.02 -0.11 -2.03
C LYS A 169 -18.55 0.27 -1.75
N ALA A 170 -18.04 1.31 -2.42
CA ALA A 170 -16.62 1.63 -2.39
C ALA A 170 -16.24 2.62 -1.28
N LEU A 171 -15.18 2.28 -0.55
CA LEU A 171 -14.46 3.10 0.40
C LEU A 171 -13.04 3.34 -0.15
N LEU A 172 -12.47 4.51 0.11
CA LEU A 172 -11.11 4.84 -0.34
C LEU A 172 -10.19 5.15 0.85
N ALA A 173 -9.12 4.37 0.99
CA ALA A 173 -7.92 4.79 1.70
C ALA A 173 -7.00 5.48 0.68
N PRO A 174 -6.90 6.83 0.66
CA PRO A 174 -6.31 7.53 -0.49
C PRO A 174 -4.81 7.34 -0.60
N LEU A 175 -4.11 7.35 0.52
CA LEU A 175 -2.65 7.38 0.61
C LEU A 175 -2.06 8.55 -0.18
N ALA A 176 -2.77 9.68 -0.16
CA ALA A 176 -2.44 10.86 -0.95
C ALA A 176 -1.32 11.67 -0.30
N HIS A 177 -0.41 12.18 -1.13
CA HIS A 177 0.58 13.17 -0.75
C HIS A 177 0.64 14.30 -1.79
N ASP A 178 1.32 15.39 -1.47
CA ASP A 178 1.42 16.56 -2.32
C ASP A 178 2.43 16.34 -3.45
N GLU A 179 1.97 15.68 -4.52
CA GLU A 179 2.76 15.35 -5.71
C GLU A 179 2.03 15.79 -6.98
N TRP A 180 2.78 16.06 -8.05
CA TRP A 180 2.23 16.60 -9.29
C TRP A 180 1.03 15.80 -9.89
N PRO A 181 0.95 14.45 -9.82
CA PRO A 181 -0.17 13.72 -10.44
C PRO A 181 -1.51 14.03 -9.79
N ILE A 182 -1.58 14.38 -8.50
CA ILE A 182 -2.86 14.67 -7.83
C ILE A 182 -3.51 15.98 -8.32
N TYR A 183 -2.74 16.80 -9.03
CA TYR A 183 -3.23 18.03 -9.65
C TYR A 183 -3.81 17.81 -11.05
N PHE A 184 -3.83 16.57 -11.56
CA PHE A 184 -4.64 16.23 -12.72
C PHE A 184 -6.13 16.49 -12.47
N ARG A 185 -6.82 16.97 -13.50
CA ARG A 185 -8.26 17.31 -13.48
C ARG A 185 -9.14 16.06 -13.47
N MET A 186 -8.66 14.92 -13.96
CA MET A 186 -9.38 13.64 -13.86
C MET A 186 -9.72 13.26 -12.41
N TRP A 187 -9.00 13.82 -11.43
CA TRP A 187 -9.27 13.60 -10.01
C TRP A 187 -10.46 14.39 -9.47
N ASP A 188 -10.81 15.52 -10.09
CA ASP A 188 -11.87 16.41 -9.60
C ASP A 188 -13.22 15.68 -9.55
N ASP A 189 -13.49 14.81 -10.54
CA ASP A 189 -14.67 13.94 -10.56
C ASP A 189 -14.45 12.62 -9.82
N PHE A 190 -13.23 12.06 -9.84
CA PHE A 190 -12.94 10.77 -9.22
C PHE A 190 -13.15 10.81 -7.69
N PHE A 191 -12.66 11.84 -7.00
CA PHE A 191 -12.76 11.95 -5.55
C PHE A 191 -14.20 12.18 -5.06
N ALA A 192 -15.18 12.44 -5.94
CA ALA A 192 -16.59 12.47 -5.57
C ALA A 192 -17.24 11.08 -5.48
N ARG A 193 -16.59 10.04 -6.03
CA ARG A 193 -17.16 8.69 -6.21
C ARG A 193 -17.10 7.78 -4.96
N PRO A 194 -16.05 7.80 -4.12
CA PRO A 194 -16.03 6.97 -2.92
C PRO A 194 -17.15 7.35 -1.95
N ARG A 195 -17.80 6.37 -1.32
CA ARG A 195 -18.85 6.65 -0.31
C ARG A 195 -18.31 7.31 0.95
N ARG A 196 -17.11 6.88 1.35
CA ARG A 196 -16.36 7.40 2.50
C ARG A 196 -14.87 7.23 2.26
N PHE A 197 -14.12 8.00 3.01
CA PHE A 197 -12.67 7.98 3.06
C PHE A 197 -12.19 7.32 4.35
N ILE A 198 -10.99 6.74 4.29
CA ILE A 198 -10.28 6.19 5.44
C ILE A 198 -8.88 6.81 5.41
N PHE A 199 -8.66 7.87 6.17
CA PHE A 199 -7.40 8.61 6.13
C PHE A 199 -6.37 7.98 7.08
N ASN A 200 -5.11 7.97 6.67
CA ASN A 200 -4.00 7.53 7.51
C ASN A 200 -3.59 8.63 8.48
N THR A 201 -3.59 9.89 8.03
CA THR A 201 -3.11 11.01 8.85
C THR A 201 -4.04 12.21 8.77
N ARG A 202 -3.95 13.09 9.79
CA ARG A 202 -4.68 14.36 9.79
C ARG A 202 -4.20 15.27 8.65
N ALA A 203 -2.89 15.27 8.40
CA ALA A 203 -2.26 16.04 7.32
C ALA A 203 -2.75 15.58 5.94
N GLU A 204 -2.82 14.27 5.66
CA GLU A 204 -3.41 13.74 4.42
C GLU A 204 -4.85 14.24 4.21
N ARG A 205 -5.70 14.10 5.24
CA ARG A 205 -7.10 14.56 5.17
C ARG A 205 -7.18 16.06 4.90
N GLN A 206 -6.34 16.86 5.55
CA GLN A 206 -6.34 18.30 5.40
C GLN A 206 -5.83 18.72 4.03
N PHE A 207 -4.80 18.04 3.51
CA PHE A 207 -4.30 18.21 2.15
C PHE A 207 -5.39 17.96 1.11
N LEU A 208 -6.07 16.82 1.16
CA LEU A 208 -7.14 16.52 0.21
C LEU A 208 -8.31 17.51 0.29
N ARG A 209 -8.68 17.98 1.49
CA ARG A 209 -9.69 19.03 1.66
C ARG A 209 -9.28 20.38 1.07
N ARG A 210 -7.98 20.70 1.08
CA ARG A 210 -7.44 21.88 0.40
C ARG A 210 -7.46 21.72 -1.12
N ARG A 211 -7.13 20.52 -1.63
CA ARG A 211 -7.10 20.21 -3.07
C ARG A 211 -8.50 20.10 -3.69
N PHE A 212 -9.48 19.60 -2.95
CA PHE A 212 -10.86 19.39 -3.40
C PHE A 212 -11.89 20.05 -2.45
N PRO A 213 -11.88 21.39 -2.33
CA PRO A 213 -12.70 22.11 -1.34
C PRO A 213 -14.22 21.98 -1.58
N GLN A 214 -14.62 21.63 -2.80
CA GLN A 214 -16.01 21.43 -3.20
C GLN A 214 -16.59 20.06 -2.79
N LEU A 215 -15.74 19.10 -2.38
CA LEU A 215 -16.14 17.73 -2.10
C LEU A 215 -16.31 17.46 -0.60
N SER A 216 -17.31 16.64 -0.26
CA SER A 216 -17.49 16.13 1.11
C SER A 216 -16.55 14.96 1.34
N LEU A 217 -15.33 15.25 1.78
CA LEU A 217 -14.32 14.25 2.11
C LEU A 217 -14.51 13.70 3.54
N ASP A 218 -15.58 12.94 3.71
CA ASP A 218 -16.02 12.39 5.00
C ASP A 218 -15.33 11.05 5.31
N GLY A 219 -14.75 10.96 6.51
CA GLY A 219 -14.02 9.76 6.91
C GLY A 219 -13.22 9.93 8.21
N PRO A 220 -13.01 8.83 8.95
CA PRO A 220 -12.11 8.85 10.10
C PRO A 220 -10.65 8.95 9.67
N VAL A 221 -9.81 9.44 10.58
CA VAL A 221 -8.35 9.24 10.53
C VAL A 221 -8.06 8.02 11.41
N VAL A 222 -7.55 6.94 10.82
CA VAL A 222 -7.36 5.65 11.51
C VAL A 222 -5.89 5.31 11.78
N GLY A 223 -4.96 5.83 10.98
CA GLY A 223 -3.54 5.48 11.08
C GLY A 223 -3.23 4.04 10.67
N VAL A 224 -2.09 3.53 11.13
CA VAL A 224 -1.68 2.13 10.99
C VAL A 224 -1.34 1.56 12.36
N GLY A 225 -1.73 0.31 12.63
CA GLY A 225 -1.32 -0.41 13.82
C GLY A 225 0.04 -1.08 13.63
N ILE A 226 1.00 -0.79 14.51
CA ILE A 226 2.33 -1.41 14.52
C ILE A 226 2.39 -2.51 15.58
N GLU A 227 2.87 -3.69 15.17
CA GLU A 227 3.07 -4.83 16.06
C GLU A 227 4.57 -5.20 16.08
N PRO A 228 5.34 -4.70 17.05
CA PRO A 228 6.72 -5.12 17.19
C PRO A 228 6.79 -6.60 17.60
N PRO A 229 7.79 -7.36 17.13
CA PRO A 229 7.97 -8.73 17.57
C PRO A 229 8.28 -8.77 19.06
N ALA A 230 7.82 -9.83 19.74
CA ALA A 230 8.02 -10.00 21.19
C ALA A 230 9.50 -10.00 21.61
N ARG A 231 10.41 -10.35 20.68
CA ARG A 231 11.86 -10.32 20.89
C ARG A 231 12.55 -9.83 19.62
N VAL A 232 13.48 -8.90 19.81
CA VAL A 232 14.44 -8.44 18.79
C VAL A 232 15.85 -8.85 19.21
N GLN A 233 16.73 -9.08 18.23
CA GLN A 233 18.11 -9.54 18.43
C GLN A 233 19.12 -8.58 17.79
N PRO A 234 19.19 -7.30 18.23
CA PRO A 234 20.02 -6.28 17.58
C PRO A 234 21.52 -6.63 17.57
N GLN A 235 22.02 -7.27 18.63
CA GLN A 235 23.43 -7.68 18.70
C GLN A 235 23.75 -8.82 17.73
N ALA A 236 22.79 -9.71 17.44
CA ALA A 236 22.98 -10.79 16.47
C ALA A 236 23.07 -10.23 15.05
N PHE A 237 22.18 -9.29 14.71
CA PHE A 237 22.23 -8.54 13.45
C PHE A 237 23.57 -7.81 13.28
N ALA A 238 23.99 -7.04 14.29
CA ALA A 238 25.25 -6.30 14.23
C ALA A 238 26.45 -7.23 14.02
N ARG A 239 26.51 -8.39 14.71
CA ARG A 239 27.56 -9.38 14.51
C ARG A 239 27.52 -10.01 13.11
N LYS A 240 26.33 -10.37 12.62
CA LYS A 240 26.13 -11.00 11.31
C LYS A 240 26.67 -10.13 10.17
N TYR A 241 26.44 -8.83 10.24
CA TYR A 241 26.88 -7.87 9.21
C TYR A 241 28.16 -7.12 9.55
N GLY A 242 28.87 -7.51 10.62
CA GLY A 242 30.14 -6.88 11.01
C GLY A 242 30.01 -5.41 11.44
N LEU A 243 28.84 -4.97 11.88
CA LEU A 243 28.54 -3.61 12.28
C LEU A 243 29.05 -3.36 13.71
N ARG A 244 30.33 -2.97 13.81
CA ARG A 244 30.97 -2.59 15.09
C ARG A 244 30.88 -1.10 15.35
N ASP A 245 30.83 -0.32 14.28
CA ASP A 245 30.69 1.12 14.33
C ASP A 245 29.22 1.52 14.37
N PRO A 246 28.90 2.67 14.96
CA PRO A 246 27.55 3.20 14.91
C PRO A 246 27.05 3.41 13.47
N PHE A 247 25.75 3.24 13.22
CA PHE A 247 25.20 3.28 11.85
C PHE A 247 23.83 3.94 11.72
N LEU A 248 23.66 4.60 10.57
CA LEU A 248 22.39 5.10 10.07
C LEU A 248 21.69 3.99 9.29
N LEU A 249 20.39 3.86 9.45
CA LEU A 249 19.59 2.86 8.74
C LEU A 249 18.60 3.53 7.79
N TYR A 250 18.53 3.03 6.56
CA TYR A 250 17.43 3.30 5.64
C TYR A 250 16.71 1.98 5.34
N VAL A 251 15.37 1.99 5.42
CA VAL A 251 14.53 0.86 5.03
C VAL A 251 13.45 1.34 4.08
N GLY A 252 13.42 0.80 2.87
CA GLY A 252 12.44 1.15 1.85
C GLY A 252 12.97 0.95 0.44
N ARG A 253 12.17 1.33 -0.56
CA ARG A 253 12.60 1.33 -1.96
C ARG A 253 13.67 2.40 -2.17
N ILE A 254 14.88 2.01 -2.58
CA ILE A 254 15.97 2.92 -2.88
C ILE A 254 15.68 3.57 -4.23
N ASP A 255 15.05 4.75 -4.19
CA ASP A 255 14.47 5.45 -5.33
C ASP A 255 14.70 6.97 -5.16
N ALA A 256 14.90 7.70 -6.27
CA ALA A 256 15.04 9.15 -6.26
C ALA A 256 13.83 9.86 -5.62
N SER A 257 12.61 9.38 -5.88
CA SER A 257 11.36 9.90 -5.29
C SER A 257 11.31 9.75 -3.75
N LYS A 258 12.14 8.86 -3.20
CA LYS A 258 12.28 8.67 -1.75
C LYS A 258 13.42 9.49 -1.15
N GLY A 259 14.05 10.38 -1.92
CA GLY A 259 15.14 11.25 -1.46
C GLY A 259 16.48 10.51 -1.31
N CYS A 260 16.61 9.30 -1.88
CA CYS A 260 17.81 8.49 -1.72
C CYS A 260 19.05 9.11 -2.38
N ALA A 261 18.88 9.81 -3.51
CA ALA A 261 19.98 10.49 -4.20
C ALA A 261 20.65 11.54 -3.30
N GLU A 262 19.86 12.44 -2.71
CA GLU A 262 20.33 13.46 -1.77
C GLU A 262 20.91 12.83 -0.50
N MET A 263 20.28 11.78 0.03
CA MET A 263 20.78 11.03 1.19
C MET A 263 22.20 10.51 0.93
N PHE A 264 22.47 9.94 -0.24
CA PHE A 264 23.81 9.45 -0.60
C PHE A 264 24.82 10.59 -0.74
N GLU A 265 24.46 11.66 -1.44
CA GLU A 265 25.33 12.83 -1.60
C GLU A 265 25.72 13.42 -0.23
N TRP A 266 24.73 13.65 0.63
CA TRP A 266 24.96 14.20 1.97
C TRP A 266 25.74 13.25 2.86
N PHE A 267 25.50 11.94 2.77
CA PHE A 267 26.27 10.96 3.53
C PHE A 267 27.74 10.97 3.12
N VAL A 268 28.05 10.90 1.82
CA VAL A 268 29.44 10.94 1.32
C VAL A 268 30.13 12.25 1.73
N ARG A 269 29.45 13.38 1.62
CA ARG A 269 29.96 14.69 2.07
C ARG A 269 30.18 14.74 3.59
N PHE A 270 29.30 14.12 4.37
CA PHE A 270 29.48 13.99 5.82
C PHE A 270 30.72 13.15 6.13
N ARG A 271 30.91 12.00 5.45
CA ARG A 271 32.08 11.14 5.61
C ARG A 271 33.40 11.79 5.22
N SER A 272 33.42 12.72 4.26
CA SER A 272 34.63 13.45 3.89
C SER A 272 35.05 14.51 4.92
N THR A 273 34.15 14.94 5.80
CA THR A 273 34.38 16.00 6.79
C THR A 273 34.50 15.50 8.22
N THR A 274 34.05 14.28 8.52
CA THR A 274 34.13 13.67 9.85
C THR A 274 35.00 12.41 9.88
N ARG A 275 35.79 12.27 10.95
CA ARG A 275 36.62 11.07 11.20
C ARG A 275 35.92 10.03 12.07
N ALA A 276 34.79 10.36 12.71
CA ALA A 276 34.06 9.40 13.55
C ALA A 276 33.48 8.29 12.65
N PRO A 277 33.75 6.99 12.90
CA PRO A 277 33.25 5.95 12.02
C PRO A 277 31.71 5.90 12.10
N ARG A 278 31.07 6.00 10.94
CA ARG A 278 29.61 5.89 10.78
C ARG A 278 29.31 5.14 9.50
N LYS A 279 28.51 4.09 9.58
CA LYS A 279 28.02 3.36 8.40
C LYS A 279 26.63 3.84 8.00
N LEU A 280 26.30 3.69 6.72
CA LEU A 280 24.94 3.79 6.21
C LEU A 280 24.51 2.39 5.74
N VAL A 281 23.54 1.81 6.43
CA VAL A 281 22.98 0.48 6.11
C VAL A 281 21.66 0.67 5.37
N LEU A 282 21.52 0.01 4.23
CA LEU A 282 20.37 0.11 3.33
C LEU A 282 19.68 -1.24 3.22
N ILE A 283 18.37 -1.26 3.46
CA ILE A 283 17.50 -2.43 3.32
C ILE A 283 16.36 -2.09 2.36
N GLY A 284 16.13 -2.96 1.37
CA GLY A 284 15.03 -2.83 0.42
C GLY A 284 15.46 -3.05 -1.02
N SER A 285 14.58 -2.74 -1.97
CA SER A 285 14.81 -2.93 -3.40
C SER A 285 15.52 -1.74 -4.02
N GLU A 286 16.53 -2.00 -4.85
CA GLU A 286 17.30 -1.01 -5.60
C GLU A 286 16.61 -0.62 -6.91
N VAL A 287 16.29 0.66 -7.06
CA VAL A 287 15.76 1.27 -8.29
C VAL A 287 16.72 2.36 -8.77
N LEU A 288 17.21 3.16 -7.82
CA LEU A 288 18.36 4.04 -7.98
C LEU A 288 19.63 3.26 -7.60
N PRO A 289 20.66 3.20 -8.47
CA PRO A 289 21.91 2.52 -8.15
C PRO A 289 22.54 3.03 -6.84
N VAL A 290 22.91 2.10 -5.96
CA VAL A 290 23.62 2.42 -4.72
C VAL A 290 25.08 2.78 -5.07
N PRO A 291 25.58 3.97 -4.68
CA PRO A 291 26.95 4.35 -4.97
C PRO A 291 27.93 3.51 -4.14
N PHE A 292 29.07 3.17 -4.77
CA PHE A 292 30.15 2.50 -4.06
C PHE A 292 30.83 3.44 -3.06
N HIS A 293 30.88 3.03 -1.80
CA HIS A 293 31.62 3.69 -0.73
C HIS A 293 31.83 2.71 0.44
N ASP A 294 33.03 2.66 1.04
CA ASP A 294 33.38 1.69 2.11
C ASP A 294 32.48 1.76 3.37
N ASP A 295 31.81 2.90 3.54
CA ASP A 295 30.88 3.15 4.63
C ASP A 295 29.39 2.96 4.26
N ILE A 296 29.07 2.55 3.03
CA ILE A 296 27.70 2.23 2.60
C ILE A 296 27.56 0.71 2.46
N ILE A 297 26.58 0.14 3.14
CA ILE A 297 26.32 -1.30 3.18
C ILE A 297 24.90 -1.54 2.67
N TYR A 298 24.78 -2.09 1.47
CA TYR A 298 23.51 -2.49 0.89
C TYR A 298 23.23 -3.97 1.16
N LEU A 299 22.14 -4.25 1.88
CA LEU A 299 21.76 -5.61 2.28
C LEU A 299 20.72 -6.25 1.35
N GLY A 300 20.17 -5.49 0.40
CA GLY A 300 19.06 -5.95 -0.42
C GLY A 300 17.76 -6.11 0.36
N PHE A 301 16.87 -6.95 -0.17
CA PHE A 301 15.69 -7.43 0.54
C PHE A 301 16.12 -8.32 1.71
N VAL A 302 15.52 -8.11 2.88
CA VAL A 302 15.70 -8.98 4.05
C VAL A 302 14.32 -9.39 4.58
N GLU A 303 14.27 -10.54 5.27
CA GLU A 303 13.05 -10.98 5.92
C GLU A 303 12.62 -10.02 7.03
N GLU A 304 11.31 -10.04 7.35
CA GLU A 304 10.69 -9.12 8.31
C GLU A 304 11.38 -9.15 9.68
N ALA A 305 11.74 -10.34 10.20
CA ALA A 305 12.45 -10.46 11.47
C ALA A 305 13.82 -9.76 11.43
N GLU A 306 14.52 -9.80 10.29
CA GLU A 306 15.81 -9.16 10.12
C GLU A 306 15.68 -7.65 10.01
N LYS A 307 14.63 -7.14 9.34
CA LYS A 307 14.25 -5.73 9.32
C LYS A 307 14.07 -5.18 10.73
N TRP A 308 13.33 -5.89 11.58
CA TRP A 308 13.14 -5.52 12.99
C TRP A 308 14.45 -5.53 13.79
N ASN A 309 15.32 -6.51 13.56
CA ASN A 309 16.64 -6.53 14.21
C ASN A 309 17.52 -5.36 13.77
N ALA A 310 17.46 -4.96 12.49
CA ALA A 310 18.17 -3.81 11.96
C ALA A 310 17.68 -2.51 12.60
N MET A 311 16.37 -2.30 12.65
CA MET A 311 15.76 -1.14 13.30
C MET A 311 16.11 -1.11 14.78
N ALA A 312 16.09 -2.24 15.49
CA ALA A 312 16.48 -2.29 16.89
C ALA A 312 17.99 -2.08 17.12
N ALA A 313 18.83 -2.30 16.11
CA ALA A 313 20.28 -2.17 16.20
C ALA A 313 20.81 -0.77 15.81
N CYS A 314 20.05 -0.01 15.01
CA CYS A 314 20.52 1.26 14.47
C CYS A 314 20.68 2.36 15.52
N ASP A 315 21.52 3.34 15.23
CA ASP A 315 21.60 4.58 16.00
C ASP A 315 20.47 5.54 15.62
N TRP A 316 20.23 5.68 14.32
CA TRP A 316 19.20 6.55 13.76
C TRP A 316 18.62 5.93 12.49
N LEU A 317 17.30 5.97 12.36
CA LEU A 317 16.64 5.77 11.07
C LEU A 317 16.72 7.05 10.23
N LEU A 318 16.92 6.92 8.92
CA LEU A 318 16.76 7.98 7.94
C LEU A 318 15.44 7.81 7.19
N VAL A 319 14.61 8.86 7.18
CA VAL A 319 13.40 8.97 6.36
C VAL A 319 13.55 10.22 5.47
N PRO A 320 14.32 10.15 4.38
CA PRO A 320 14.64 11.31 3.54
C PRO A 320 13.50 11.72 2.59
N SER A 321 12.41 10.95 2.52
CA SER A 321 11.36 11.19 1.53
C SER A 321 10.66 12.55 1.75
N PRO A 322 10.56 13.39 0.70
CA PRO A 322 9.88 14.69 0.79
C PRO A 322 8.34 14.57 0.78
N HIS A 323 7.82 13.43 0.34
CA HIS A 323 6.38 13.18 0.21
C HIS A 323 6.00 11.85 0.86
N GLU A 324 5.22 11.92 1.94
CA GLU A 324 4.69 10.75 2.63
C GLU A 324 3.22 11.00 2.99
N SER A 325 2.37 10.00 2.78
CA SER A 325 1.01 9.98 3.35
C SER A 325 1.01 9.43 4.79
N LEU A 326 1.98 8.55 5.08
CA LEU A 326 2.30 7.94 6.36
C LEU A 326 3.64 7.18 6.22
N SER A 327 4.50 7.19 7.25
CA SER A 327 5.73 6.36 7.27
C SER A 327 5.59 5.20 8.24
N MET A 328 5.39 3.98 7.73
CA MET A 328 5.31 2.78 8.58
C MET A 328 6.64 2.49 9.27
N VAL A 329 7.75 2.54 8.52
CA VAL A 329 9.11 2.29 9.07
C VAL A 329 9.46 3.23 10.22
N LEU A 330 8.99 4.49 10.17
CA LEU A 330 9.19 5.45 11.26
C LEU A 330 8.51 4.97 12.54
N LEU A 331 7.25 4.55 12.44
CA LEU A 331 6.48 4.04 13.58
C LEU A 331 7.03 2.70 14.09
N GLU A 332 7.47 1.81 13.19
CA GLU A 332 8.14 0.54 13.53
C GLU A 332 9.45 0.80 14.30
N THR A 333 10.26 1.76 13.84
CA THR A 333 11.52 2.14 14.50
C THR A 333 11.28 2.77 15.88
N TRP A 334 10.26 3.63 16.00
CA TRP A 334 9.86 4.18 17.30
C TRP A 334 9.38 3.09 18.27
N ALA A 335 8.70 2.06 17.78
CA ALA A 335 8.26 0.93 18.60
C ALA A 335 9.41 0.14 19.24
N VAL A 336 10.62 0.21 18.67
CA VAL A 336 11.85 -0.37 19.25
C VAL A 336 12.77 0.69 19.90
N GLY A 337 12.25 1.89 20.14
CA GLY A 337 12.90 2.94 20.93
C GLY A 337 14.08 3.63 20.23
N ARG A 338 14.13 3.61 18.89
CA ARG A 338 15.20 4.28 18.12
C ARG A 338 14.75 5.63 17.56
N PRO A 339 15.63 6.64 17.56
CA PRO A 339 15.32 7.94 17.00
C PRO A 339 15.40 7.91 15.46
N ALA A 340 14.86 8.96 14.83
CA ALA A 340 14.88 9.09 13.38
C ALA A 340 15.23 10.53 12.94
N ILE A 341 15.89 10.64 11.80
CA ILE A 341 16.10 11.89 11.05
C ILE A 341 15.11 11.86 9.89
N VAL A 342 14.24 12.85 9.84
CA VAL A 342 13.13 12.93 8.87
C VAL A 342 13.25 14.18 8.01
N ASN A 343 12.68 14.13 6.81
CA ASN A 343 12.62 15.29 5.94
C ASN A 343 11.51 16.27 6.36
N ALA A 344 11.90 17.48 6.76
CA ALA A 344 10.97 18.53 7.20
C ALA A 344 10.11 19.12 6.05
N GLN A 345 10.28 18.71 4.80
CA GLN A 345 9.36 19.06 3.72
C GLN A 345 8.08 18.24 3.78
N ALA A 346 8.13 17.01 4.32
CA ALA A 346 6.95 16.17 4.47
C ALA A 346 6.13 16.62 5.69
N GLU A 347 4.97 17.23 5.48
CA GLU A 347 4.07 17.71 6.55
C GLU A 347 3.69 16.58 7.53
N VAL A 348 3.59 15.35 7.04
CA VAL A 348 3.27 14.15 7.84
C VAL A 348 4.38 13.75 8.82
N LEU A 349 5.63 14.15 8.58
CA LEU A 349 6.78 13.77 9.40
C LEU A 349 7.14 14.83 10.46
N LYS A 350 6.41 15.96 10.50
CA LYS A 350 6.52 17.00 11.54
C LYS A 350 5.60 16.69 12.72
#